data_AF-A0A524A650-F1
#
_entry.id   AF-A0A524A650-F1
#
_cell.length_a   1.000
_cell.length_b   1.000
_cell.length_c   1.000
_cell.angle_alpha   90.00
_cell.angle_beta   90.00
_cell.angle_gamma   90.00
#
_symmetry.space_group_name_H-M   'P 1'
#
loop_
_entity.id
_entity.type
_entity.pdbx_description
1 polymer ?
#
loop_
_entity_poly.entity_id
_entity_poly.type
_entity_poly.pdbx_seq_one_letter_code
_entity_poly.pdbx_strand_id
1 'polypeptide(L)' 'EDALHIAVATLTGMDYLLTWNFKHIANATMRYKIERICRLTGYDPPIICTPQELLEE' A
#
# COMPACT_ATOMS: atom_id res chain seq x y z
N GLU A 1 6.68 5.65 10.19
CA GLU A 1 7.34 5.45 8.88
C GLU A 1 6.38 4.91 7.84
N ASP A 2 5.57 3.91 8.20
CA ASP A 2 4.51 3.32 7.34
C ASP A 2 3.73 4.34 6.50
N ALA A 3 3.16 5.37 7.13
CA ALA A 3 2.39 6.41 6.44
C ALA A 3 3.22 7.22 5.42
N LEU A 4 4.50 7.44 5.69
CA LEU A 4 5.41 8.13 4.77
C LEU A 4 5.71 7.24 3.56
N HIS A 5 6.00 5.95 3.77
CA HIS A 5 6.24 5.01 2.67
C HIS A 5 5.01 4.89 1.75
N ILE A 6 3.81 4.81 2.33
CA ILE A 6 2.55 4.81 1.59
C ILE A 6 2.37 6.09 0.80
N ALA A 7 2.58 7.25 1.43
CA ALA A 7 2.44 8.55 0.78
C ALA A 7 3.41 8.70 -0.39
N VAL A 8 4.68 8.33 -0.20
CA VAL A 8 5.68 8.36 -1.27
C VAL A 8 5.27 7.45 -2.42
N ALA A 9 4.96 6.18 -2.16
CA ALA A 9 4.56 5.22 -3.20
C ALA A 9 3.32 5.69 -3.99
N THR A 10 2.33 6.24 -3.28
CA THR A 10 1.10 6.80 -3.89
C THR A 10 1.42 8.03 -4.74
N LEU A 11 2.23 8.97 -4.23
CA LEU A 11 2.57 10.21 -4.94
C LEU A 11 3.45 9.96 -6.16
N THR A 12 4.31 8.95 -6.12
CA THR A 12 5.15 8.56 -7.24
C THR A 12 4.42 7.71 -8.28
N GLY A 13 3.19 7.28 -8.01
CA GLY A 13 2.42 6.40 -8.89
C GLY A 13 3.01 4.99 -8.99
N MET A 14 3.54 4.46 -7.89
CA MET A 14 4.03 3.08 -7.86
C MET A 14 2.87 2.10 -7.87
N ASP A 15 2.97 1.05 -8.68
CA ASP A 15 1.95 0.01 -8.74
C ASP A 15 1.95 -0.89 -7.49
N TYR A 16 3.12 -1.13 -6.89
CA TYR A 16 3.28 -2.06 -5.76
C TYR A 16 4.10 -1.46 -4.61
N LEU A 17 3.63 -1.68 -3.37
CA LEU A 17 4.34 -1.39 -2.14
C LEU A 17 4.59 -2.69 -1.37
N LEU A 18 5.80 -3.21 -1.49
CA LEU A 18 6.21 -4.44 -0.83
C LEU A 18 6.44 -4.20 0.67
N THR A 19 5.79 -5.01 1.51
CA THR A 19 5.97 -4.93 2.97
C THR A 19 5.92 -6.30 3.62
N TRP A 20 6.75 -6.51 4.63
CA TRP A 20 6.69 -7.67 5.53
C TRP A 20 5.85 -7.40 6.77
N ASN A 21 5.33 -6.16 6.91
CA ASN A 21 4.65 -5.72 8.12
C ASN A 21 3.13 -5.97 8.05
N PHE A 22 2.74 -7.22 8.31
CA PHE A 22 1.32 -7.64 8.40
C PHE A 22 0.55 -7.00 9.56
N LYS A 23 1.26 -6.55 10.60
CA LYS A 23 0.63 -6.03 11.82
C LYS A 23 0.18 -4.58 11.67
N HIS A 24 0.83 -3.80 10.80
CA HIS A 24 0.54 -2.37 10.65
C HIS A 24 0.06 -1.97 9.26
N ILE A 25 0.58 -2.54 8.17
CA ILE A 25 0.25 -2.09 6.81
C ILE A 25 -0.41 -3.19 5.97
N ALA A 26 0.08 -4.43 6.03
CA ALA A 26 -0.44 -5.52 5.22
C ALA A 26 -1.80 -6.08 5.73
N ASN A 27 -2.34 -5.56 6.84
CA ASN A 27 -3.68 -5.89 7.31
C ASN A 27 -4.73 -5.39 6.30
N ALA A 28 -5.62 -6.28 5.83
CA ALA A 28 -6.67 -5.96 4.86
C ALA A 28 -7.53 -4.74 5.27
N THR A 29 -7.80 -4.57 6.56
CA THR A 29 -8.54 -3.41 7.08
C THR A 29 -7.78 -2.10 6.90
N MET A 30 -6.46 -2.14 7.07
CA MET A 30 -5.61 -0.95 6.90
C MET A 30 -5.40 -0.65 5.42
N ARG A 31 -5.18 -1.68 4.59
CA ARG A 31 -5.16 -1.59 3.12
C ARG A 31 -6.39 -0.84 2.60
N TYR A 32 -7.58 -1.29 2.98
CA TYR A 32 -8.83 -0.65 2.55
C TYR A 32 -8.95 0.81 3.00
N LYS A 33 -8.49 1.15 4.22
CA LYS A 33 -8.48 2.54 4.70
C LYS A 33 -7.52 3.41 3.89
N ILE A 34 -6.32 2.92 3.61
CA ILE A 34 -5.32 3.61 2.81
C ILE A 34 -5.84 3.85 1.39
N GLU A 35 -6.35 2.81 0.73
CA GLU A 35 -6.91 2.91 -0.62
C GLU A 35 -8.04 3.93 -0.71
N ARG A 36 -8.96 3.92 0.26
CA ARG A 36 -10.04 4.91 0.33
C ARG A 36 -9.50 6.33 0.47
N ILE A 37 -8.51 6.55 1.33
CA ILE A 37 -7.94 7.89 1.54
C ILE A 37 -7.24 8.36 0.26
N CYS A 38 -6.41 7.53 -0.37
CA CYS A 38 -5.72 7.89 -1.62
C CYS A 38 -6.71 8.22 -2.73
N ARG A 39 -7.77 7.42 -2.91
CA ARG A 39 -8.81 7.70 -3.91
C ARG A 39 -9.60 8.97 -3.60
N LEU A 40 -9.89 9.25 -2.33
CA LEU A 40 -10.55 10.49 -1.91
C LEU A 40 -9.69 11.72 -2.19
N THR A 41 -8.36 11.57 -2.16
CA THR A 41 -7.42 12.65 -2.48
C THR A 41 -7.08 12.71 -3.98
N GLY A 42 -7.68 11.86 -4.81
CA GLY A 42 -7.49 11.85 -6.27
C GLY A 42 -6.24 11.12 -6.75
N TYR A 43 -5.64 10.28 -5.89
CA TYR A 43 -4.48 9.46 -6.23
C TYR A 43 -4.85 7.98 -6.33
N ASP A 44 -4.16 7.27 -7.20
CA ASP A 44 -4.26 5.81 -7.28
C ASP A 44 -3.39 5.16 -6.18
N PRO A 45 -3.98 4.32 -5.30
CA PRO A 45 -3.23 3.67 -4.24
C PRO A 45 -2.36 2.54 -4.79
N PRO A 46 -1.15 2.35 -4.23
CA PRO A 46 -0.30 1.21 -4.57
C PRO A 46 -0.89 -0.09 -4.01
N ILE A 47 -0.68 -1.20 -4.72
CA ILE A 47 -1.00 -2.56 -4.24
C ILE A 47 -0.01 -2.92 -3.13
N ILE A 48 -0.51 -3.00 -1.91
CA ILE A 48 0.29 -3.39 -0.74
C ILE A 48 0.27 -4.92 -0.64
N CYS A 49 1.40 -5.54 -0.94
CA CYS A 49 1.56 -6.98 -0.89
C CYS A 49 2.90 -7.36 -0.24
N THR A 50 3.02 -8.62 0.11
CA THR A 50 4.28 -9.19 0.57
C THR A 50 5.11 -9.69 -0.60
N PRO A 51 6.44 -9.79 -0.47
CA PRO A 51 7.27 -10.30 -1.56
C PRO A 51 6.87 -11.71 -2.01
N GLN A 52 6.38 -12.57 -1.10
CA GLN A 52 5.81 -13.86 -1.47
C GLN A 52 4.57 -13.71 -2.35
N GLU A 53 3.61 -12.85 -1.95
CA GLU A 53 2.40 -12.61 -2.75
C GLU A 53 2.71 -12.07 -4.15
N LEU A 54 3.83 -11.34 -4.33
CA LEU A 54 4.26 -10.86 -5.64
C LEU A 54 5.05 -11.91 -6.44
N LEU A 55 5.82 -12.78 -5.77
CA LEU A 55 6.63 -13.83 -6.42
C LEU A 55 5.83 -15.09 -6.75
N GLU A 56 4.66 -15.28 -6.13
CA GLU A 56 3.71 -16.36 -6.45
C GLU A 56 2.76 -16.01 -7.61
N GLU A 57 3.05 -14.94 -8.37
CA GLU A 57 2.46 -14.66 -9.69
C GLU A 57 3.24 -15.31 -10.85
#